data_AF-A0A8T3S5Z9-F1
#
_entry.id   AF-A0A8T3S5Z9-F1
#
_cell.length_a   1.000
_cell.length_b   1.000
_cell.length_c   1.000
_cell.angle_alpha   90.00
_cell.angle_beta   90.00
_cell.angle_gamma   90.00
#
_symmetry.space_group_name_H-M   'P 1'
#
loop_
_entity.id
_entity.type
_entity.pdbx_description
1 polymer ?
#
loop_
_entity_poly.entity_id
_entity_poly.type
_entity_poly.pdbx_seq_one_letter_code
_entity_poly.pdbx_strand_id
1 'polypeptide(L)'
;VVISGPGGTVGFFGDLCMRPWSANPRWVPSFDDFPLTSVEVKGSLFRRATEEGWTVVLSHEPRTPVGHFKVDRDRYRFVSTL
;
A
#
# COMPACT_ATOMS: atom_id res chain seq x y z
N VAL A 1 -1.67 -0.07 -10.23
CA VAL A 1 -2.56 0.84 -10.98
C VAL A 1 -3.02 1.96 -10.07
N VAL A 2 -3.00 3.21 -10.55
CA VAL A 2 -3.48 4.38 -9.81
C VAL A 2 -4.57 5.05 -10.64
N ILE A 3 -5.72 5.30 -10.04
CA ILE A 3 -6.88 5.95 -10.67
C ILE A 3 -7.17 7.24 -9.93
N SER A 4 -7.25 8.36 -10.64
CA SER A 4 -7.53 9.68 -10.06
C SER A 4 -8.78 10.29 -10.70
N GLY A 5 -9.59 10.97 -9.89
CA GLY A 5 -10.75 11.73 -10.32
C GLY A 5 -11.13 12.82 -9.32
N PRO A 6 -12.26 13.53 -9.52
CA PRO A 6 -12.67 14.62 -8.63
C PRO A 6 -12.86 14.22 -7.15
N GLY A 7 -13.17 12.95 -6.89
CA GLY A 7 -13.35 12.41 -5.54
C GLY A 7 -12.06 11.93 -4.86
N GLY A 8 -10.90 12.08 -5.50
CA GLY A 8 -9.59 11.65 -4.97
C GLY A 8 -8.92 10.55 -5.80
N THR A 9 -7.95 9.88 -5.19
CA THR A 9 -7.12 8.87 -5.85
C THR A 9 -7.26 7.51 -5.16
N VAL A 10 -7.33 6.45 -5.98
CA VAL A 10 -7.37 5.05 -5.55
C VAL A 10 -6.13 4.31 -6.07
N GLY A 11 -5.40 3.68 -5.17
CA GLY A 11 -4.24 2.83 -5.45
C GLY A 11 -4.60 1.34 -5.37
N PHE A 12 -4.40 0.63 -6.49
CA PHE A 12 -4.43 -0.83 -6.58
C PHE A 12 -2.99 -1.31 -6.78
N PHE A 13 -2.32 -1.76 -5.71
CA PHE A 13 -0.88 -2.07 -5.76
C PHE A 13 -0.55 -3.52 -6.12
N GLY A 14 -1.58 -4.38 -6.28
CA GLY A 14 -1.37 -5.81 -6.52
C GLY A 14 -0.46 -6.41 -5.45
N ASP A 15 0.45 -7.28 -5.86
CA ASP A 15 1.31 -8.02 -4.93
C ASP A 15 2.42 -7.20 -4.29
N LEU A 16 2.62 -5.95 -4.75
CA LEU A 16 3.46 -4.99 -4.07
C LEU A 16 2.90 -4.62 -2.68
N CYS A 17 1.57 -4.70 -2.50
CA CYS A 17 0.90 -4.57 -1.21
C CYS A 17 -0.44 -5.33 -1.20
N MET A 18 -0.39 -6.63 -0.91
CA MET A 18 -1.55 -7.52 -1.00
C MET A 18 -2.32 -7.74 0.30
N ARG A 19 -1.71 -7.47 1.47
CA ARG A 19 -2.29 -7.71 2.82
C ARG A 19 -1.95 -6.57 3.78
N PRO A 20 -2.64 -6.43 4.92
CA PRO A 20 -2.36 -5.34 5.85
C PRO A 20 -0.89 -5.31 6.35
N TRP A 21 -0.27 -6.47 6.58
CA TRP A 21 1.13 -6.55 7.03
C TRP A 21 2.15 -6.21 5.94
N SER A 22 1.79 -6.25 4.65
CA SER A 22 2.68 -5.81 3.57
C SER A 22 2.83 -4.29 3.48
N ALA A 23 2.07 -3.53 4.28
CA ALA A 23 2.20 -2.09 4.43
C ALA A 23 3.55 -1.65 5.05
N ASN A 24 4.32 -2.58 5.65
CA ASN A 24 5.73 -2.33 5.91
C ASN A 24 6.52 -2.45 4.59
N PRO A 25 7.18 -1.39 4.08
CA PRO A 25 7.96 -1.46 2.85
C PRO A 25 9.01 -2.59 2.85
N ARG A 26 9.61 -2.87 4.01
CA ARG A 26 10.63 -3.91 4.22
C ARG A 26 10.08 -5.34 4.28
N TRP A 27 8.75 -5.51 4.32
CA TRP A 27 8.15 -6.83 4.16
C TRP A 27 8.11 -7.16 2.67
N VAL A 28 8.80 -8.21 2.24
CA VAL A 28 8.93 -8.57 0.82
C VAL A 28 8.50 -10.02 0.64
N PRO A 29 7.62 -10.34 -0.32
CA PRO A 29 7.24 -11.72 -0.60
C PRO A 29 8.41 -12.51 -1.20
N SER A 30 8.43 -13.82 -1.01
CA SER A 30 9.50 -14.70 -1.53
C SER A 30 9.54 -14.81 -3.05
N PHE A 31 8.46 -14.39 -3.73
CA PHE A 31 8.32 -14.42 -5.18
C PHE A 31 8.69 -13.07 -5.84
N ASP A 32 9.23 -12.11 -5.08
CA ASP A 32 9.71 -10.85 -5.62
C ASP A 32 11.06 -11.05 -6.32
N ASP A 33 11.11 -10.77 -7.62
CA ASP A 33 12.35 -10.90 -8.41
C ASP A 33 13.41 -9.84 -8.03
N PHE A 34 12.97 -8.68 -7.51
CA PHE A 34 13.84 -7.52 -7.23
C PHE A 34 13.54 -6.96 -5.84
N PRO A 35 13.85 -7.70 -4.76
CA PRO A 35 13.35 -7.42 -3.43
C PRO A 35 13.75 -6.03 -2.89
N LEU A 36 14.98 -5.58 -3.16
CA LEU A 36 15.44 -4.25 -2.73
C LEU A 36 14.75 -3.12 -3.51
N THR A 37 14.58 -3.29 -4.81
CA THR A 37 13.80 -2.36 -5.66
C THR A 37 12.37 -2.24 -5.14
N SER A 38 11.75 -3.36 -4.75
CA SER A 38 10.40 -3.35 -4.17
C SER A 38 10.34 -2.59 -2.84
N VAL A 39 11.35 -2.68 -1.97
CA VAL A 39 11.41 -1.85 -0.75
C VAL A 39 11.42 -0.36 -1.10
N GLU A 40 12.23 0.06 -2.07
CA GLU A 40 12.35 1.45 -2.50
C GLU A 40 11.06 1.98 -3.15
N VAL A 41 10.49 1.21 -4.08
CA VAL A 41 9.22 1.54 -4.75
C VAL A 41 8.08 1.63 -3.74
N LYS A 42 7.96 0.65 -2.83
CA LYS A 42 6.96 0.70 -1.75
C LYS A 42 7.14 1.92 -0.86
N GLY A 43 8.38 2.24 -0.46
CA GLY A 43 8.68 3.39 0.37
C GLY A 43 8.18 4.70 -0.26
N SER A 44 8.52 4.94 -1.53
CA SER A 44 8.10 6.14 -2.27
C SER A 44 6.58 6.18 -2.51
N LEU A 45 5.98 5.05 -2.87
CA LEU A 45 4.56 4.96 -3.19
C LEU A 45 3.67 5.09 -1.96
N PHE A 46 4.03 4.46 -0.85
CA PHE A 46 3.25 4.51 0.40
C PHE A 46 3.35 5.88 1.04
N ARG A 47 4.51 6.54 0.93
CA ARG A 47 4.69 7.95 1.32
C ARG A 47 3.71 8.83 0.55
N ARG A 48 3.74 8.75 -0.78
CA ARG A 48 2.85 9.52 -1.66
C ARG A 48 1.37 9.26 -1.36
N ALA A 49 0.98 8.00 -1.24
CA ALA A 49 -0.39 7.60 -0.92
C ALA A 49 -0.86 8.14 0.44
N THR A 50 0.05 8.25 1.42
CA THR A 50 -0.25 8.82 2.73
C THR A 50 -0.38 10.34 2.67
N GLU A 51 0.58 11.03 2.04
CA GLU A 51 0.60 12.50 1.90
C GLU A 51 -0.59 13.03 1.11
N GLU A 52 -0.98 12.33 0.05
CA GLU A 52 -2.09 12.70 -0.83
C GLU A 52 -3.44 12.11 -0.40
N GLY A 53 -3.48 11.35 0.71
CA GLY A 53 -4.73 10.79 1.25
C GLY A 53 -5.42 9.78 0.34
N TRP A 54 -4.66 8.91 -0.35
CA TRP A 54 -5.21 7.93 -1.27
C TRP A 54 -6.02 6.86 -0.55
N THR A 55 -7.08 6.39 -1.21
CA THR A 55 -7.70 5.10 -0.88
C THR A 55 -6.81 3.98 -1.42
N VAL A 56 -6.58 2.94 -0.63
CA VAL A 56 -5.78 1.78 -0.99
C VAL A 56 -6.66 0.54 -0.96
N VAL A 57 -6.56 -0.27 -2.03
CA VAL A 57 -7.27 -1.55 -2.15
C VAL A 57 -6.25 -2.70 -2.15
N LEU A 58 -6.32 -3.56 -1.15
CA LEU A 58 -5.43 -4.71 -0.97
C LEU A 58 -5.94 -5.92 -1.77
N SER A 59 -5.10 -6.49 -2.65
CA SER A 59 -5.51 -7.56 -3.57
C SER A 59 -5.89 -8.87 -2.88
N HIS A 60 -5.27 -9.21 -1.75
CA HIS A 60 -5.43 -10.51 -1.08
C HIS A 60 -6.09 -10.41 0.31
N GLU A 61 -6.67 -9.28 0.69
CA GLU A 61 -7.44 -9.14 1.93
C GLU A 61 -8.93 -9.48 1.70
N PRO A 62 -9.44 -10.62 2.22
CA PRO A 62 -10.78 -11.08 1.86
C PRO A 62 -11.93 -10.37 2.57
N ARG A 63 -11.69 -9.67 3.69
CA ARG A 63 -12.76 -9.12 4.53
C ARG A 63 -12.84 -7.61 4.46
N THR A 64 -11.71 -6.95 4.65
CA THR A 64 -11.64 -5.48 4.76
C THR A 64 -10.55 -4.92 3.84
N PRO A 65 -10.69 -5.06 2.50
CA PRO A 65 -9.62 -4.74 1.55
C PRO A 65 -9.42 -3.25 1.31
N VAL A 66 -10.40 -2.42 1.67
CA VAL A 66 -10.39 -0.97 1.41
C VAL A 66 -9.98 -0.22 2.67
N GLY A 67 -9.03 0.69 2.50
CA GLY A 67 -8.47 1.46 3.60
C GLY A 67 -7.53 2.56 3.13
N HIS A 68 -6.66 2.99 4.03
CA HIS A 68 -5.60 3.96 3.76
C HIS A 68 -4.36 3.60 4.58
N PHE A 69 -3.22 4.19 4.22
CA PHE A 69 -2.03 4.07 5.04
C PHE A 69 -1.99 5.13 6.13
N LYS A 70 -1.45 4.77 7.29
CA LYS A 70 -1.01 5.72 8.32
C LYS A 70 0.46 5.49 8.61
N VAL A 71 1.19 6.58 8.83
CA VAL A 71 2.57 6.52 9.34
C VAL A 71 2.57 5.82 10.70
N ASP A 72 3.48 4.87 10.88
CA ASP A 72 3.79 4.17 12.12
C ASP A 72 5.30 4.16 12.28
N ARG A 73 5.85 5.20 12.94
CA ARG A 73 7.30 5.42 13.06
C ARG A 73 8.01 5.48 11.69
N ASP A 74 8.91 4.55 11.43
CA ASP A 74 9.71 4.43 10.19
C ASP A 74 9.06 3.53 9.13
N ARG A 75 7.78 3.15 9.34
CA ARG A 75 6.99 2.31 8.44
C ARG A 75 5.55 2.83 8.29
N TYR A 76 4.72 2.05 7.62
CA TYR A 76 3.28 2.32 7.47
C TYR A 76 2.46 1.16 8.04
N ARG A 77 1.25 1.49 8.49
CA ARG A 77 0.18 0.53 8.79
C ARG A 77 -0.99 0.76 7.85
N PHE A 78 -1.62 -0.32 7.42
CA PHE A 78 -2.91 -0.25 6.76
C PHE A 78 -4.02 -0.08 7.81
N VAL A 79 -4.95 0.84 7.57
CA VAL A 79 -6.15 1.06 8.38
C VAL A 79 -7.36 0.90 7.48
N SER A 80 -8.21 -0.08 7.79
CA SER A 80 -9.45 -0.25 7.03
C SER A 80 -10.42 0.91 7.29
N THR A 81 -11.22 1.23 6.28
CA THR A 81 -12.31 2.21 6.37
C THR A 81 -13.60 1.60 6.93
N LEU A 82 -13.68 0.26 7.06
CA LEU A 82 -14.81 -0.47 7.65
C LEU A 82 -14.55 -0.80 9.12
#